data_AF-A0A661XAD4-F1
#
_entry.id   AF-A0A661XAD4-F1
#
_cell.length_a   1.000
_cell.length_b   1.000
_cell.length_c   1.000
_cell.angle_alpha   90.00
_cell.angle_beta   90.00
_cell.angle_gamma   90.00
#
_symmetry.space_group_name_H-M   'P 1'
#
loop_
_entity.id
_entity.type
_entity.pdbx_description
1 polymer ?
#
loop_
_entity_poly.entity_id
_entity_poly.type
_entity_poly.pdbx_seq_one_letter_code
_entity_poly.pdbx_strand_id
1 'polypeptide(L)'
;MSGMLKYGFIVATLLLGSCLWAQDQTVELKNLGNQQVSVAGFILSKDSKVHIKAIGAGYKHEFMHFRSFQADPNSMFAYAWILDAQTRKMVWRMTLDNTKRIGHSGYNRKFEGDVQLPKGTYEVYFSSVEPIFFTGGGFISLHRLLKKIVGTNSEWDEEAEDWIVRISGVDEALDVRDVRKEQTQYLNKTIVHLVHQGDDSFEKVGFSLKEKARLQIYAQGEGFKSKMFDYGWIIDARTNERIWLMEEEQTEYGGGAEKNRVVRQTIEFKPGDYLVYYKTDDSHSAEEWNANPPYDPFFWGIVVRPAQPGFDWSKVGKLSRRKSNAVVNMTQIGDYAYKEAFIKVNKPTKIRISCLGEGRNGEMFDYGWISRAEDGKIVWKMDFDQTRHAGGSSKNRLFDGIITLQPGTYVVHYQTDDSHSYEGWNAEPPQQPDMWGIVIYNLGPKDAIKAIARPGIDQKNVLVRLIQVGDDEFLKKDIYLNEPTQIRIYCLGEGDENGMYDYGWIKNVETGDTVWKMRFKNTVHAGGAEKNRLADTIITLKPGHYRVYYKSDDSHSYRHWNAPAPYDERNYGITLYRLN
;
A
#
# COMPACT_ATOMS: atom_id res chain seq x y z
N MET A 1 80.99 -10.33 59.56
CA MET A 1 82.07 -10.75 58.65
C MET A 1 81.41 -11.47 57.48
N SER A 2 81.26 -10.81 56.33
CA SER A 2 81.96 -11.12 55.05
C SER A 2 81.77 -12.57 54.56
N GLY A 3 81.34 -12.88 53.33
CA GLY A 3 80.97 -12.11 52.14
C GLY A 3 80.20 -13.04 51.18
N MET A 4 79.37 -12.48 50.29
CA MET A 4 79.52 -12.52 48.84
C MET A 4 79.83 -13.90 48.21
N LEU A 5 78.90 -14.48 47.43
CA LEU A 5 78.92 -14.33 45.96
C LEU A 5 77.59 -14.79 45.32
N LYS A 6 77.25 -14.14 44.21
CA LYS A 6 76.02 -14.24 43.43
C LYS A 6 76.02 -15.47 42.51
N TYR A 7 74.88 -16.13 42.36
CA TYR A 7 74.49 -16.82 41.12
C TYR A 7 73.08 -16.37 40.73
N GLY A 8 73.00 -15.55 39.70
CA GLY A 8 71.74 -15.18 39.05
C GLY A 8 71.41 -16.21 37.99
N PHE A 9 70.23 -16.83 38.08
CA PHE A 9 69.59 -17.50 36.96
C PHE A 9 68.66 -16.49 36.29
N ILE A 10 69.08 -16.01 35.11
CA ILE A 10 68.20 -15.31 34.18
C ILE A 10 67.46 -16.41 33.41
N VAL A 11 66.16 -16.56 33.66
CA VAL A 11 65.26 -17.25 32.74
C VAL A 11 64.96 -16.27 31.61
N ALA A 12 65.61 -16.47 30.47
CA ALA A 12 65.26 -15.79 29.24
C ALA A 12 63.97 -16.42 28.70
N THR A 13 62.82 -15.80 29.00
CA THR A 13 61.57 -16.09 28.32
C THR A 13 61.69 -15.55 26.89
N LEU A 14 62.03 -16.43 25.95
CA LEU A 14 61.91 -16.17 24.52
C LEU A 14 60.43 -15.89 24.21
N LEU A 15 60.10 -14.61 24.08
CA LEU A 15 58.92 -14.15 23.34
C LEU A 15 59.14 -14.50 21.86
N LEU A 16 58.84 -15.74 21.51
CA LEU A 16 58.54 -16.10 20.13
C LEU A 16 57.23 -15.39 19.78
N GLY A 17 57.36 -14.22 19.16
CA GLY A 17 56.26 -13.59 18.45
C GLY A 17 55.74 -14.58 17.42
N SER A 18 54.60 -15.17 17.71
CA SER A 18 53.77 -15.81 16.71
C SER A 18 53.32 -14.72 15.75
N CYS A 19 54.06 -14.55 14.65
CA CYS A 19 53.46 -14.11 13.41
C CYS A 19 52.28 -15.06 13.16
N LEU A 20 51.06 -14.61 13.47
CA LEU A 20 49.84 -15.19 12.92
C LEU A 20 49.94 -14.96 11.42
N TRP A 21 50.42 -15.97 10.69
CA TRP A 21 50.20 -16.03 9.26
C TRP A 21 48.68 -16.11 9.10
N ALA A 22 48.08 -15.06 8.53
CA ALA A 22 46.70 -15.13 8.06
C ALA A 22 46.64 -16.32 7.10
N GLN A 23 45.94 -17.37 7.51
CA GLN A 23 45.75 -18.54 6.67
C GLN A 23 44.68 -18.14 5.66
N ASP A 24 45.08 -17.78 4.44
CA ASP A 24 44.17 -17.45 3.36
C ASP A 24 43.15 -18.59 3.19
N GLN A 25 41.90 -18.32 3.56
CA GLN A 25 40.81 -19.28 3.44
C GLN A 25 40.21 -19.20 2.04
N THR A 26 39.29 -20.12 1.77
CA THR A 26 38.56 -20.18 0.50
C THR A 26 37.09 -20.40 0.78
N VAL A 27 36.24 -19.57 0.18
CA VAL A 27 34.79 -19.77 0.11
C VAL A 27 34.49 -20.57 -1.15
N GLU A 28 33.63 -21.58 -1.04
CA GLU A 28 33.22 -22.39 -2.18
C GLU A 28 31.72 -22.69 -2.14
N LEU A 29 31.04 -22.39 -3.23
CA LEU A 29 29.68 -22.83 -3.55
C LEU A 29 29.77 -23.79 -4.74
N LYS A 30 29.23 -25.00 -4.61
CA LYS A 30 29.26 -26.07 -5.63
C LYS A 30 27.95 -26.85 -5.63
N ASN A 31 27.75 -27.73 -6.60
CA ASN A 31 26.50 -28.46 -6.82
C ASN A 31 25.32 -27.49 -7.02
N LEU A 32 25.52 -26.50 -7.90
CA LEU A 32 24.66 -25.34 -8.05
C LEU A 32 23.55 -25.52 -9.11
N GLY A 33 23.24 -26.75 -9.51
CA GLY A 33 22.08 -27.06 -10.36
C GLY A 33 20.75 -26.92 -9.62
N ASN A 34 19.64 -26.81 -10.37
CA ASN A 34 18.23 -26.75 -9.93
C ASN A 34 17.99 -26.19 -8.51
N GLN A 35 18.61 -25.06 -8.18
CA GLN A 35 18.50 -24.39 -6.87
C GLN A 35 18.17 -22.92 -7.07
N GLN A 36 17.16 -22.41 -6.35
CA GLN A 36 16.72 -21.03 -6.52
C GLN A 36 17.81 -20.02 -6.12
N VAL A 37 18.41 -20.15 -4.93
CA VAL A 37 19.50 -19.28 -4.45
C VAL A 37 20.42 -20.05 -3.49
N SER A 38 21.73 -19.96 -3.73
CA SER A 38 22.79 -20.41 -2.81
C SER A 38 23.55 -19.22 -2.24
N VAL A 39 24.00 -19.31 -0.97
CA VAL A 39 24.72 -18.24 -0.28
C VAL A 39 25.84 -18.75 0.62
N ALA A 40 26.96 -18.04 0.62
CA ALA A 40 28.06 -18.13 1.59
C ALA A 40 28.61 -16.71 1.84
N GLY A 41 29.65 -16.56 2.64
CA GLY A 41 30.25 -15.25 2.87
C GLY A 41 31.74 -15.30 3.18
N PHE A 42 32.35 -14.13 3.34
CA PHE A 42 33.73 -14.00 3.80
C PHE A 42 33.99 -12.66 4.47
N ILE A 43 35.09 -12.60 5.23
CA ILE A 43 35.58 -11.38 5.87
C ILE A 43 36.94 -11.01 5.28
N LEU A 44 37.12 -9.71 5.05
CA LEU A 44 38.39 -9.06 4.79
C LEU A 44 38.70 -8.09 5.93
N SER A 45 39.80 -8.32 6.62
CA SER A 45 40.32 -7.55 7.76
C SER A 45 40.98 -6.23 7.33
N LYS A 46 41.33 -6.12 6.04
CA LYS A 46 41.92 -4.96 5.36
C LYS A 46 41.50 -4.95 3.90
N ASP A 47 41.78 -3.85 3.19
CA ASP A 47 41.61 -3.78 1.74
C ASP A 47 42.51 -4.83 1.06
N SER A 48 41.90 -5.77 0.34
CA SER A 48 42.58 -6.95 -0.20
C SER A 48 42.07 -7.29 -1.60
N LYS A 49 42.92 -7.94 -2.39
CA LYS A 49 42.50 -8.58 -3.64
C LYS A 49 42.05 -10.00 -3.31
N VAL A 50 40.86 -10.36 -3.78
CA VAL A 50 40.37 -11.74 -3.75
C VAL A 50 40.44 -12.33 -5.15
N HIS A 51 40.82 -13.60 -5.25
CA HIS A 51 40.81 -14.32 -6.51
C HIS A 51 39.49 -15.06 -6.67
N ILE A 52 38.75 -14.80 -7.74
CA ILE A 52 37.45 -15.41 -8.01
C ILE A 52 37.57 -16.32 -9.23
N LYS A 53 37.14 -17.58 -9.05
CA LYS A 53 36.84 -18.51 -10.13
C LYS A 53 35.36 -18.85 -10.07
N ALA A 54 34.61 -18.50 -11.10
CA ALA A 54 33.17 -18.74 -11.15
C ALA A 54 32.75 -19.31 -12.51
N ILE A 55 31.89 -20.32 -12.49
CA ILE A 55 31.27 -20.93 -13.67
C ILE A 55 29.76 -20.86 -13.49
N GLY A 56 29.08 -20.34 -14.51
CA GLY A 56 27.63 -20.29 -14.61
C GLY A 56 27.24 -20.31 -16.09
N ALA A 57 26.06 -19.81 -16.44
CA ALA A 57 25.55 -19.88 -17.79
C ALA A 57 24.76 -18.64 -18.22
N GLY A 58 24.86 -18.30 -19.50
CA GLY A 58 24.18 -17.16 -20.10
C GLY A 58 23.82 -17.37 -21.56
N TYR A 59 22.90 -16.56 -22.07
CA TYR A 59 22.39 -16.68 -23.43
C TYR A 59 23.49 -16.44 -24.48
N LYS A 60 23.27 -16.98 -25.70
CA LYS A 60 24.10 -16.62 -26.85
C LYS A 60 23.85 -15.15 -27.21
N HIS A 61 24.91 -14.46 -27.69
CA HIS A 61 24.84 -13.04 -28.07
C HIS A 61 23.71 -12.74 -29.08
N GLU A 62 23.36 -13.70 -29.94
CA GLU A 62 22.26 -13.59 -30.92
C GLU A 62 20.86 -13.47 -30.29
N PHE A 63 20.69 -13.80 -29.00
CA PHE A 63 19.43 -13.66 -28.27
C PHE A 63 19.39 -12.42 -27.34
N MET A 64 20.41 -11.55 -27.37
CA MET A 64 20.49 -10.33 -26.53
C MET A 64 19.37 -9.32 -26.81
N HIS A 65 18.65 -9.43 -27.93
CA HIS A 65 17.58 -8.51 -28.30
C HIS A 65 16.20 -8.90 -27.76
N PHE A 66 16.08 -10.04 -27.05
CA PHE A 66 14.83 -10.43 -26.41
C PHE A 66 14.65 -9.64 -25.11
N ARG A 67 13.70 -8.69 -25.10
CA ARG A 67 13.33 -7.94 -23.89
C ARG A 67 12.11 -8.59 -23.26
N SER A 68 12.33 -9.26 -22.14
CA SER A 68 11.27 -9.75 -21.26
C SER A 68 11.56 -9.27 -19.85
N PHE A 69 10.52 -8.79 -19.17
CA PHE A 69 10.60 -8.36 -17.78
C PHE A 69 11.04 -9.48 -16.82
N GLN A 70 10.93 -10.75 -17.25
CA GLN A 70 11.37 -11.94 -16.50
C GLN A 70 12.82 -12.36 -16.82
N ALA A 71 13.46 -11.77 -17.84
CA ALA A 71 14.83 -12.10 -18.21
C ALA A 71 15.84 -11.17 -17.51
N ASP A 72 17.07 -11.65 -17.29
CA ASP A 72 18.17 -10.77 -16.88
C ASP A 72 18.60 -9.90 -18.06
N PRO A 73 18.62 -8.55 -17.92
CA PRO A 73 19.11 -7.66 -18.96
C PRO A 73 20.59 -7.90 -19.30
N ASN A 74 21.37 -8.53 -18.41
CA ASN A 74 22.75 -8.93 -18.67
C ASN A 74 22.86 -10.32 -19.30
N SER A 75 21.73 -10.90 -19.69
CA SER A 75 21.64 -12.17 -20.43
C SER A 75 22.30 -13.36 -19.73
N MET A 76 22.41 -13.34 -18.40
CA MET A 76 22.83 -14.49 -17.60
C MET A 76 21.61 -15.17 -16.99
N PHE A 77 21.56 -16.51 -17.01
CA PHE A 77 20.47 -17.25 -16.35
C PHE A 77 20.96 -18.07 -15.15
N ALA A 78 22.26 -18.41 -15.08
CA ALA A 78 22.90 -18.93 -13.88
C ALA A 78 24.19 -18.16 -13.59
N TYR A 79 24.32 -17.52 -12.42
CA TYR A 79 25.47 -16.66 -12.17
C TYR A 79 25.70 -16.31 -10.69
N ALA A 80 26.93 -15.91 -10.42
CA ALA A 80 27.39 -15.45 -9.11
C ALA A 80 27.42 -13.94 -8.98
N TRP A 81 27.24 -13.44 -7.74
CA TRP A 81 27.50 -12.06 -7.37
C TRP A 81 27.94 -11.93 -5.91
N ILE A 82 28.50 -10.76 -5.56
CA ILE A 82 28.97 -10.43 -4.22
C ILE A 82 28.27 -9.16 -3.74
N LEU A 83 27.69 -9.23 -2.55
CA LEU A 83 27.17 -8.09 -1.80
C LEU A 83 28.12 -7.71 -0.67
N ASP A 84 28.29 -6.42 -0.43
CA ASP A 84 28.79 -5.90 0.84
C ASP A 84 27.69 -6.05 1.91
N ALA A 85 27.95 -6.80 2.98
CA ALA A 85 26.91 -7.18 3.95
C ALA A 85 26.36 -5.99 4.77
N GLN A 86 27.14 -4.90 4.91
CA GLN A 86 26.76 -3.73 5.70
C GLN A 86 25.99 -2.69 4.89
N THR A 87 26.37 -2.51 3.63
CA THR A 87 25.75 -1.53 2.72
C THR A 87 24.69 -2.16 1.82
N ARG A 88 24.68 -3.50 1.73
CA ARG A 88 23.85 -4.31 0.83
C ARG A 88 24.06 -3.96 -0.65
N LYS A 89 25.19 -3.34 -0.99
CA LYS A 89 25.53 -2.98 -2.38
C LYS A 89 26.21 -4.14 -3.09
N MET A 90 25.82 -4.37 -4.33
CA MET A 90 26.51 -5.31 -5.22
C MET A 90 27.85 -4.71 -5.63
N VAL A 91 28.94 -5.42 -5.29
CA VAL A 91 30.33 -4.99 -5.54
C VAL A 91 30.98 -5.77 -6.68
N TRP A 92 30.40 -6.91 -7.06
CA TRP A 92 30.83 -7.70 -8.21
C TRP A 92 29.70 -8.65 -8.66
N ARG A 93 29.60 -8.92 -9.96
CA ARG A 93 28.77 -10.00 -10.52
C ARG A 93 29.40 -10.60 -11.77
N MET A 94 29.04 -11.83 -12.11
CA MET A 94 29.29 -12.37 -13.45
C MET A 94 28.36 -11.70 -14.46
N THR A 95 28.90 -11.40 -15.64
CA THR A 95 28.19 -10.87 -16.81
C THR A 95 28.70 -11.55 -18.08
N LEU A 96 28.04 -11.35 -19.22
CA LEU A 96 28.59 -11.83 -20.50
C LEU A 96 29.95 -11.18 -20.81
N ASP A 97 30.13 -9.91 -20.45
CA ASP A 97 31.30 -9.11 -20.82
C ASP A 97 32.56 -9.50 -20.04
N ASN A 98 32.42 -9.92 -18.78
CA ASN A 98 33.55 -10.33 -17.95
C ASN A 98 33.82 -11.84 -17.97
N THR A 99 33.04 -12.62 -18.71
CA THR A 99 33.18 -14.08 -18.79
C THR A 99 33.57 -14.57 -20.19
N LYS A 100 34.20 -15.73 -20.25
CA LYS A 100 34.51 -16.45 -21.49
C LYS A 100 33.68 -17.72 -21.56
N ARG A 101 33.23 -18.09 -22.77
CA ARG A 101 32.56 -19.39 -22.98
C ARG A 101 33.54 -20.54 -22.71
N ILE A 102 33.04 -21.63 -22.14
CA ILE A 102 33.83 -22.83 -21.85
C ILE A 102 33.06 -24.10 -22.24
N GLY A 103 33.79 -25.18 -22.53
CA GLY A 103 33.22 -26.48 -22.89
C GLY A 103 32.66 -26.54 -24.31
N HIS A 104 32.02 -27.67 -24.62
CA HIS A 104 31.28 -27.87 -25.88
C HIS A 104 29.86 -27.28 -25.84
N SER A 105 29.36 -26.99 -24.62
CA SER A 105 28.14 -26.25 -24.35
C SER A 105 28.17 -24.86 -25.00
N GLY A 106 27.02 -24.43 -25.53
CA GLY A 106 26.85 -23.09 -26.08
C GLY A 106 26.64 -22.00 -25.03
N TYR A 107 26.51 -22.35 -23.75
CA TYR A 107 25.94 -21.50 -22.70
C TYR A 107 26.82 -21.33 -21.46
N ASN A 108 27.64 -22.32 -21.11
CA ASN A 108 28.53 -22.22 -19.95
C ASN A 108 29.57 -21.12 -20.13
N ARG A 109 29.72 -20.29 -19.08
CA ARG A 109 30.62 -19.14 -19.04
C ARG A 109 31.43 -19.15 -17.76
N LYS A 110 32.72 -18.82 -17.91
CA LYS A 110 33.70 -18.79 -16.84
C LYS A 110 34.25 -17.38 -16.64
N PHE A 111 34.27 -16.95 -15.38
CA PHE A 111 35.10 -15.85 -14.88
C PHE A 111 36.29 -16.43 -14.12
N GLU A 112 37.48 -15.87 -14.33
CA GLU A 112 38.66 -16.15 -13.52
C GLU A 112 39.53 -14.89 -13.46
N GLY A 113 39.70 -14.33 -12.27
CA GLY A 113 40.44 -13.09 -12.09
C GLY A 113 40.37 -12.52 -10.67
N ASP A 114 41.13 -11.45 -10.46
CA ASP A 114 41.22 -10.78 -9.16
C ASP A 114 40.27 -9.59 -9.06
N VAL A 115 39.64 -9.43 -7.90
CA VAL A 115 38.78 -8.29 -7.57
C VAL A 115 39.31 -7.61 -6.33
N GLN A 116 39.55 -6.30 -6.43
CA GLN A 116 39.93 -5.48 -5.28
C GLN A 116 38.68 -5.12 -4.47
N LEU A 117 38.65 -5.51 -3.20
CA LEU A 117 37.58 -5.18 -2.28
C LEU A 117 38.15 -4.43 -1.06
N PRO A 118 37.42 -3.44 -0.52
CA PRO A 118 37.76 -2.85 0.77
C PRO A 118 37.72 -3.87 1.91
N LYS A 119 38.22 -3.46 3.08
CA LYS A 119 37.91 -4.13 4.34
C LYS A 119 36.39 -4.24 4.53
N GLY A 120 35.89 -5.43 4.83
CA GLY A 120 34.46 -5.63 5.05
C GLY A 120 34.04 -7.07 5.23
N THR A 121 32.74 -7.25 5.46
CA THR A 121 32.07 -8.55 5.44
C THR A 121 31.25 -8.64 4.16
N TYR A 122 31.36 -9.75 3.46
CA TYR A 122 30.77 -9.94 2.14
C TYR A 122 29.93 -11.20 2.09
N GLU A 123 28.84 -11.15 1.32
CA GLU A 123 27.98 -12.28 1.01
C GLU A 123 28.14 -12.64 -0.47
N VAL A 124 28.40 -13.91 -0.75
CA VAL A 124 28.53 -14.48 -2.08
C VAL A 124 27.26 -15.24 -2.38
N TYR A 125 26.65 -14.92 -3.50
CA TYR A 125 25.43 -15.55 -3.96
C TYR A 125 25.63 -16.24 -5.29
N PHE A 126 24.82 -17.26 -5.53
CA PHE A 126 24.63 -17.86 -6.83
C PHE A 126 23.16 -18.17 -7.05
N SER A 127 22.64 -17.88 -8.24
CA SER A 127 21.29 -18.24 -8.67
C SER A 127 21.36 -19.13 -9.89
N SER A 128 20.49 -20.14 -9.94
CA SER A 128 20.20 -20.98 -11.11
C SER A 128 18.70 -21.23 -11.26
N VAL A 129 17.90 -20.16 -11.13
CA VAL A 129 16.45 -20.23 -11.32
C VAL A 129 16.12 -20.55 -12.78
N GLU A 130 15.43 -21.67 -12.99
CA GLU A 130 14.72 -21.95 -14.23
C GLU A 130 13.47 -21.05 -14.27
N PRO A 131 13.30 -20.15 -15.26
CA PRO A 131 12.16 -19.24 -15.25
C PRO A 131 10.85 -19.99 -15.53
N ILE A 132 9.86 -19.82 -14.65
CA ILE A 132 8.52 -20.43 -14.76
C ILE A 132 7.58 -19.41 -15.45
N PHE A 133 6.98 -19.79 -16.58
CA PHE A 133 6.10 -18.89 -17.34
C PHE A 133 4.62 -19.26 -17.22
N PHE A 134 3.82 -18.32 -16.72
CA PHE A 134 2.37 -18.37 -16.85
C PHE A 134 1.93 -18.17 -18.31
N THR A 135 1.06 -19.05 -18.78
CA THR A 135 0.37 -18.96 -20.06
C THR A 135 -0.66 -17.84 -20.01
N GLY A 136 -0.29 -16.62 -20.41
CA GLY A 136 -1.22 -15.50 -20.42
C GLY A 136 -0.78 -14.33 -21.31
N GLY A 137 -1.05 -14.43 -22.61
CA GLY A 137 -1.28 -13.28 -23.49
C GLY A 137 -0.07 -12.43 -23.92
N GLY A 138 0.56 -12.81 -25.02
CA GLY A 138 1.32 -11.88 -25.89
C GLY A 138 2.83 -12.14 -25.97
N PHE A 139 3.22 -12.79 -27.07
CA PHE A 139 4.58 -12.95 -27.60
C PHE A 139 5.49 -14.02 -26.94
N ILE A 140 5.43 -15.21 -27.58
CA ILE A 140 6.39 -16.33 -27.58
C ILE A 140 6.47 -17.12 -26.27
N SER A 141 5.95 -18.36 -26.30
CA SER A 141 6.11 -19.30 -25.19
C SER A 141 7.59 -19.69 -25.05
N LEU A 142 8.22 -19.27 -23.95
CA LEU A 142 9.62 -19.62 -23.68
C LEU A 142 9.77 -21.12 -23.45
N HIS A 143 8.72 -21.89 -23.13
CA HIS A 143 8.80 -23.36 -23.13
C HIS A 143 9.24 -23.92 -24.51
N ARG A 144 8.88 -23.24 -25.61
CA ARG A 144 9.34 -23.58 -26.96
C ARG A 144 10.69 -22.94 -27.30
N LEU A 145 11.15 -21.95 -26.52
CA LEU A 145 12.44 -21.28 -26.67
C LEU A 145 13.53 -21.97 -25.80
N LEU A 146 13.29 -22.24 -24.51
CA LEU A 146 14.09 -23.08 -23.61
C LEU A 146 14.33 -24.48 -24.21
N LYS A 147 13.29 -25.16 -24.72
CA LYS A 147 13.45 -26.44 -25.44
C LYS A 147 14.26 -26.32 -26.75
N LYS A 148 14.46 -25.09 -27.25
CA LYS A 148 15.25 -24.75 -28.44
C LYS A 148 16.60 -24.09 -28.08
N ILE A 149 16.80 -23.73 -26.82
CA ILE A 149 17.98 -23.06 -26.26
C ILE A 149 18.78 -24.11 -25.47
N VAL A 150 18.22 -24.75 -24.45
CA VAL A 150 18.96 -25.61 -23.49
C VAL A 150 18.75 -27.11 -23.72
N GLY A 151 18.19 -27.52 -24.87
CA GLY A 151 17.88 -28.94 -25.12
C GLY A 151 16.85 -29.53 -24.16
N THR A 152 16.84 -30.86 -24.03
CA THR A 152 16.00 -31.58 -23.03
C THR A 152 16.51 -31.33 -21.61
N ASN A 153 15.69 -31.56 -20.57
CA ASN A 153 16.10 -31.40 -19.16
C ASN A 153 17.46 -32.04 -18.80
N SER A 154 17.88 -33.08 -19.54
CA SER A 154 19.19 -33.72 -19.40
C SER A 154 20.40 -32.82 -19.66
N GLU A 155 20.32 -31.86 -20.61
CA GLU A 155 21.45 -30.98 -20.95
C GLU A 155 21.70 -29.92 -19.87
N TRP A 156 20.64 -29.43 -19.21
CA TRP A 156 20.76 -28.52 -18.06
C TRP A 156 21.42 -29.20 -16.87
N ASP A 157 20.95 -30.41 -16.53
CA ASP A 157 21.50 -31.17 -15.41
C ASP A 157 22.98 -31.50 -15.63
N GLU A 158 23.38 -31.86 -16.86
CA GLU A 158 24.80 -32.06 -17.23
C GLU A 158 25.63 -30.77 -17.14
N GLU A 159 25.13 -29.64 -17.67
CA GLU A 159 25.86 -28.36 -17.63
C GLU A 159 26.01 -27.81 -16.21
N ALA A 160 25.02 -28.07 -15.34
CA ALA A 160 24.98 -27.58 -13.98
C ALA A 160 25.97 -28.28 -13.03
N GLU A 161 26.48 -29.47 -13.39
CA GLU A 161 27.54 -30.15 -12.62
C GLU A 161 28.82 -29.30 -12.53
N ASP A 162 29.10 -28.49 -13.56
CA ASP A 162 30.28 -27.63 -13.63
C ASP A 162 30.12 -26.30 -12.88
N TRP A 163 28.90 -25.94 -12.44
CA TRP A 163 28.64 -24.63 -11.85
C TRP A 163 29.22 -24.53 -10.44
N ILE A 164 30.04 -23.49 -10.26
CA ILE A 164 30.84 -23.27 -9.06
C ILE A 164 31.11 -21.78 -8.86
N VAL A 165 31.25 -21.37 -7.61
CA VAL A 165 31.90 -20.12 -7.22
C VAL A 165 32.94 -20.43 -6.17
N ARG A 166 34.20 -20.05 -6.45
CA ARG A 166 35.30 -20.15 -5.50
C ARG A 166 35.97 -18.79 -5.34
N ILE A 167 36.10 -18.34 -4.10
CA ILE A 167 36.79 -17.10 -3.74
C ILE A 167 37.93 -17.43 -2.80
N SER A 168 39.16 -17.09 -3.20
CA SER A 168 40.40 -17.34 -2.44
C SER A 168 41.07 -16.02 -2.03
N GLY A 169 41.94 -16.07 -1.02
CA GLY A 169 42.59 -14.87 -0.49
C GLY A 169 41.69 -14.07 0.45
N VAL A 170 40.86 -14.78 1.24
CA VAL A 170 39.99 -14.19 2.26
C VAL A 170 40.54 -14.51 3.66
N ASP A 171 40.30 -13.63 4.63
CA ASP A 171 40.79 -13.85 6.01
C ASP A 171 39.93 -14.89 6.76
N GLU A 172 38.64 -14.93 6.48
CA GLU A 172 37.69 -15.87 7.08
C GLU A 172 36.58 -16.22 6.07
N ALA A 173 36.29 -17.51 5.92
CA ALA A 173 35.16 -18.02 5.14
C ALA A 173 33.95 -18.25 6.05
N LEU A 174 32.78 -17.78 5.63
CA LEU A 174 31.52 -17.86 6.36
C LEU A 174 30.57 -18.86 5.69
N ASP A 175 30.02 -19.79 6.47
CA ASP A 175 28.97 -20.67 5.99
C ASP A 175 27.60 -19.95 5.95
N VAL A 176 26.56 -20.64 5.44
CA VAL A 176 25.21 -20.08 5.37
C VAL A 176 24.68 -19.62 6.73
N ARG A 177 25.00 -20.31 7.82
CA ARG A 177 24.53 -19.96 9.18
C ARG A 177 25.23 -18.70 9.66
N ASP A 178 26.51 -18.53 9.35
CA ASP A 178 27.25 -17.31 9.69
C ASP A 178 26.71 -16.12 8.91
N VAL A 179 26.41 -16.28 7.62
CA VAL A 179 25.71 -15.27 6.82
C VAL A 179 24.35 -14.91 7.45
N ARG A 180 23.55 -15.89 7.88
CA ARG A 180 22.27 -15.61 8.57
C ARG A 180 22.45 -14.83 9.86
N LYS A 181 23.52 -15.07 10.63
CA LYS A 181 23.85 -14.29 11.82
C LYS A 181 24.16 -12.84 11.43
N GLU A 182 24.94 -12.61 10.39
CA GLU A 182 25.26 -11.26 9.90
C GLU A 182 24.01 -10.52 9.41
N GLN A 183 23.13 -11.19 8.68
CA GLN A 183 21.83 -10.63 8.27
C GLN A 183 20.95 -10.29 9.48
N THR A 184 20.92 -11.15 10.49
CA THR A 184 20.19 -10.89 11.74
C THR A 184 20.78 -9.69 12.49
N GLN A 185 22.11 -9.57 12.55
CA GLN A 185 22.78 -8.42 13.15
C GLN A 185 22.47 -7.11 12.39
N TYR A 186 22.34 -7.17 11.06
CA TYR A 186 21.89 -6.04 10.26
C TYR A 186 20.45 -5.65 10.64
N LEU A 187 19.53 -6.61 10.67
CA LEU A 187 18.12 -6.38 11.02
C LEU A 187 17.94 -5.86 12.46
N ASN A 188 18.77 -6.30 13.41
CA ASN A 188 18.78 -5.78 14.78
C ASN A 188 19.16 -4.29 14.89
N LYS A 189 19.73 -3.71 13.82
CA LYS A 189 20.08 -2.28 13.74
C LYS A 189 19.06 -1.49 12.89
N THR A 190 17.84 -2.01 12.75
CA THR A 190 16.74 -1.38 12.03
C THR A 190 15.66 -0.89 13.00
N ILE A 191 14.91 0.13 12.58
CA ILE A 191 13.72 0.62 13.31
C ILE A 191 12.51 -0.24 12.95
N VAL A 192 12.37 -0.54 11.67
CA VAL A 192 11.36 -1.46 11.13
C VAL A 192 12.00 -2.31 10.03
N HIS A 193 11.63 -3.57 9.95
CA HIS A 193 11.85 -4.40 8.78
C HIS A 193 10.61 -5.27 8.53
N LEU A 194 10.21 -5.35 7.26
CA LEU A 194 9.22 -6.26 6.72
C LEU A 194 9.91 -6.95 5.54
N VAL A 195 10.69 -7.99 5.82
CA VAL A 195 11.51 -8.71 4.84
C VAL A 195 11.07 -10.17 4.78
N HIS A 196 11.57 -10.94 3.82
CA HIS A 196 11.15 -12.33 3.59
C HIS A 196 9.65 -12.44 3.30
N GLN A 197 9.13 -11.49 2.54
CA GLN A 197 7.72 -11.46 2.19
C GLN A 197 7.44 -12.54 1.14
N GLY A 198 6.47 -13.41 1.42
CA GLY A 198 5.93 -14.43 0.50
C GLY A 198 4.86 -13.84 -0.43
N ASP A 199 4.18 -14.70 -1.18
CA ASP A 199 3.11 -14.29 -2.10
C ASP A 199 1.88 -13.75 -1.36
N ASP A 200 1.13 -12.85 -2.01
CA ASP A 200 -0.12 -12.24 -1.52
C ASP A 200 -0.05 -11.62 -0.10
N SER A 201 1.15 -11.20 0.30
CA SER A 201 1.41 -10.65 1.63
C SER A 201 0.97 -9.19 1.71
N PHE A 202 0.37 -8.81 2.84
CA PHE A 202 0.07 -7.42 3.18
C PHE A 202 0.43 -7.15 4.64
N GLU A 203 1.63 -6.62 4.86
CA GLU A 203 2.20 -6.44 6.19
C GLU A 203 2.31 -4.97 6.57
N LYS A 204 2.17 -4.69 7.87
CA LYS A 204 2.41 -3.35 8.41
C LYS A 204 2.97 -3.37 9.83
N VAL A 205 3.94 -2.49 10.08
CA VAL A 205 4.54 -2.28 11.40
C VAL A 205 4.68 -0.79 11.67
N GLY A 206 4.40 -0.39 12.92
CA GLY A 206 4.45 1.01 13.34
C GLY A 206 5.58 1.34 14.29
N PHE A 207 6.09 2.56 14.20
CA PHE A 207 7.05 3.13 15.15
C PHE A 207 6.68 4.57 15.52
N SER A 208 7.10 5.00 16.71
CA SER A 208 7.00 6.38 17.16
C SER A 208 8.37 7.01 17.19
N LEU A 209 8.46 8.28 16.80
CA LEU A 209 9.68 9.06 16.80
C LEU A 209 9.49 10.30 17.67
N LYS A 210 10.30 10.44 18.72
CA LYS A 210 10.22 11.55 19.70
C LYS A 210 10.83 12.85 19.21
N GLU A 211 11.83 12.75 18.34
CA GLU A 211 12.61 13.86 17.81
C GLU A 211 12.88 13.64 16.33
N LYS A 212 13.17 14.71 15.57
CA LYS A 212 13.52 14.54 14.15
C LYS A 212 14.71 13.59 13.95
N ALA A 213 14.65 12.76 12.91
CA ALA A 213 15.73 11.82 12.57
C ALA A 213 15.85 11.64 11.06
N ARG A 214 17.10 11.46 10.58
CA ARG A 214 17.35 11.02 9.20
C ARG A 214 17.35 9.50 9.15
N LEU A 215 16.38 8.95 8.44
CA LEU A 215 16.22 7.50 8.29
C LEU A 215 16.47 7.12 6.83
N GLN A 216 17.17 6.01 6.62
CA GLN A 216 17.29 5.38 5.33
C GLN A 216 16.17 4.35 5.16
N ILE A 217 15.49 4.45 4.03
CA ILE A 217 14.57 3.45 3.51
C ILE A 217 15.36 2.62 2.50
N TYR A 218 15.41 1.32 2.71
CA TYR A 218 15.90 0.34 1.77
C TYR A 218 14.74 -0.59 1.44
N ALA A 219 14.26 -0.58 0.19
CA ALA A 219 13.20 -1.48 -0.23
C ALA A 219 13.58 -2.15 -1.55
N GLN A 220 13.13 -3.39 -1.69
CA GLN A 220 13.11 -4.13 -2.95
C GLN A 220 11.67 -4.44 -3.29
N GLY A 221 11.43 -4.87 -4.52
CA GLY A 221 10.09 -5.19 -5.00
C GLY A 221 10.07 -5.38 -6.50
N GLU A 222 8.89 -5.58 -7.05
CA GLU A 222 8.66 -5.85 -8.47
C GLU A 222 7.98 -4.66 -9.11
N GLY A 223 8.50 -4.21 -10.25
CA GLY A 223 7.94 -3.09 -11.00
C GLY A 223 8.37 -3.10 -12.47
N PHE A 224 7.42 -2.79 -13.35
CA PHE A 224 7.65 -2.71 -14.78
C PHE A 224 6.64 -1.79 -15.49
N LYS A 225 7.13 -0.93 -16.38
CA LYS A 225 6.32 -0.01 -17.22
C LYS A 225 5.46 0.97 -16.40
N SER A 226 6.10 1.65 -15.45
CA SER A 226 5.50 2.59 -14.51
C SER A 226 4.44 1.97 -13.57
N LYS A 227 4.55 0.66 -13.31
CA LYS A 227 3.65 -0.05 -12.38
C LYS A 227 4.49 -0.85 -11.40
N MET A 228 4.21 -0.66 -10.11
CA MET A 228 4.72 -1.51 -9.03
C MET A 228 3.71 -2.62 -8.72
N PHE A 229 4.23 -3.81 -8.42
CA PHE A 229 3.52 -5.03 -8.06
C PHE A 229 3.79 -5.37 -6.60
N ASP A 230 5.08 -5.53 -6.27
CA ASP A 230 5.57 -5.66 -4.90
C ASP A 230 6.24 -4.37 -4.47
N TYR A 231 5.77 -3.74 -3.39
CA TYR A 231 6.26 -2.42 -2.99
C TYR A 231 5.85 -2.02 -1.57
N GLY A 232 6.58 -1.04 -1.03
CA GLY A 232 6.32 -0.45 0.28
C GLY A 232 5.91 1.02 0.25
N TRP A 233 5.29 1.48 1.32
CA TRP A 233 4.97 2.89 1.56
C TRP A 233 4.95 3.20 3.05
N ILE A 234 5.08 4.48 3.40
CA ILE A 234 5.09 4.96 4.79
C ILE A 234 4.09 6.11 4.93
N ILE A 235 3.30 6.07 5.99
CA ILE A 235 2.34 7.14 6.34
C ILE A 235 2.58 7.67 7.76
N ASP A 236 2.19 8.92 8.03
CA ASP A 236 1.94 9.39 9.40
C ASP A 236 0.63 8.76 9.90
N ALA A 237 0.73 7.99 10.98
CA ALA A 237 -0.37 7.19 11.53
C ALA A 237 -1.50 8.04 12.15
N ARG A 238 -1.28 9.33 12.40
CA ARG A 238 -2.27 10.23 13.00
C ARG A 238 -3.05 10.98 11.93
N THR A 239 -2.39 11.36 10.85
CA THR A 239 -2.98 12.20 9.77
C THR A 239 -3.25 11.45 8.49
N ASN A 240 -2.76 10.20 8.36
CA ASN A 240 -2.77 9.39 7.14
C ASN A 240 -2.03 10.05 5.96
N GLU A 241 -1.11 10.97 6.26
CA GLU A 241 -0.26 11.60 5.25
C GLU A 241 0.75 10.58 4.71
N ARG A 242 0.78 10.40 3.39
CA ARG A 242 1.83 9.63 2.71
C ARG A 242 3.16 10.35 2.81
N ILE A 243 4.08 9.78 3.57
CA ILE A 243 5.45 10.27 3.77
C ILE A 243 6.37 9.77 2.66
N TRP A 244 6.15 8.54 2.22
CA TRP A 244 6.95 7.89 1.19
C TRP A 244 6.16 6.80 0.48
N LEU A 245 6.45 6.58 -0.80
CA LEU A 245 5.97 5.48 -1.63
C LEU A 245 7.11 5.03 -2.53
N MET A 246 7.28 3.71 -2.67
CA MET A 246 8.14 3.15 -3.69
C MET A 246 7.46 3.27 -5.06
N GLU A 247 8.03 4.09 -5.94
CA GLU A 247 7.59 4.28 -7.32
C GLU A 247 8.67 3.74 -8.26
N GLU A 248 8.29 3.12 -9.38
CA GLU A 248 9.25 2.49 -10.29
C GLU A 248 10.30 3.50 -10.79
N GLU A 249 9.87 4.72 -11.10
CA GLU A 249 10.70 5.81 -11.59
C GLU A 249 11.78 6.26 -10.58
N GLN A 250 11.56 5.99 -9.28
CA GLN A 250 12.46 6.35 -8.19
C GLN A 250 13.38 5.18 -7.79
N THR A 251 13.26 4.04 -8.46
CA THR A 251 14.01 2.82 -8.16
C THR A 251 15.09 2.56 -9.21
N GLU A 252 16.07 1.75 -8.84
CA GLU A 252 17.08 1.19 -9.72
C GLU A 252 16.76 -0.28 -10.02
N TYR A 253 17.40 -0.86 -11.03
CA TYR A 253 17.34 -2.29 -11.30
C TYR A 253 17.95 -3.09 -10.14
N GLY A 254 17.19 -4.05 -9.61
CA GLY A 254 17.49 -4.81 -8.40
C GLY A 254 18.33 -6.07 -8.59
N GLY A 255 18.58 -6.50 -9.83
CA GLY A 255 19.26 -7.76 -10.15
C GLY A 255 18.31 -8.85 -10.63
N GLY A 256 18.83 -9.90 -11.29
CA GLY A 256 17.98 -10.96 -11.85
C GLY A 256 17.03 -10.46 -12.93
N ALA A 257 15.75 -10.83 -12.81
CA ALA A 257 14.71 -10.40 -13.74
C ALA A 257 14.64 -8.86 -13.85
N GLU A 258 14.43 -8.33 -15.06
CA GLU A 258 14.33 -6.88 -15.34
C GLU A 258 13.27 -6.18 -14.46
N LYS A 259 12.23 -6.91 -14.04
CA LYS A 259 11.17 -6.44 -13.13
C LYS A 259 11.62 -6.19 -11.69
N ASN A 260 12.77 -6.70 -11.26
CA ASN A 260 13.25 -6.50 -9.90
C ASN A 260 13.72 -5.06 -9.73
N ARG A 261 13.19 -4.39 -8.73
CA ARG A 261 13.45 -2.99 -8.39
C ARG A 261 14.07 -2.90 -7.01
N VAL A 262 14.93 -1.89 -6.84
CA VAL A 262 15.54 -1.56 -5.55
C VAL A 262 15.58 -0.06 -5.35
N VAL A 263 15.36 0.40 -4.12
CA VAL A 263 15.47 1.82 -3.76
C VAL A 263 16.22 1.99 -2.45
N ARG A 264 17.11 2.97 -2.41
CA ARG A 264 17.81 3.43 -1.20
C ARG A 264 17.65 4.94 -1.09
N GLN A 265 16.77 5.37 -0.19
CA GLN A 265 16.47 6.79 -0.01
C GLN A 265 16.67 7.21 1.44
N THR A 266 17.24 8.39 1.67
CA THR A 266 17.33 8.97 3.01
C THR A 266 16.32 10.09 3.14
N ILE A 267 15.47 10.02 4.16
CA ILE A 267 14.41 10.99 4.43
C ILE A 267 14.59 11.56 5.84
N GLU A 268 14.33 12.87 6.01
CA GLU A 268 14.21 13.48 7.34
C GLU A 268 12.78 13.33 7.86
N PHE A 269 12.62 12.51 8.90
CA PHE A 269 11.35 12.32 9.59
C PHE A 269 11.20 13.35 10.71
N LYS A 270 9.99 13.87 10.86
CA LYS A 270 9.59 14.74 11.99
C LYS A 270 9.24 13.88 13.22
N PRO A 271 9.12 14.47 14.42
CA PRO A 271 8.49 13.78 15.54
C PRO A 271 7.06 13.37 15.16
N GLY A 272 6.71 12.11 15.41
CA GLY A 272 5.43 11.57 14.96
C GLY A 272 5.30 10.06 15.14
N ASP A 273 4.15 9.57 14.76
CA ASP A 273 3.82 8.15 14.73
C ASP A 273 3.70 7.72 13.27
N TYR A 274 4.37 6.64 12.90
CA TYR A 274 4.49 6.20 11.51
C TYR A 274 4.07 4.75 11.36
N LEU A 275 3.44 4.43 10.22
CA LEU A 275 3.16 3.07 9.79
C LEU A 275 3.93 2.81 8.50
N VAL A 276 4.70 1.72 8.49
CA VAL A 276 5.40 1.19 7.33
C VAL A 276 4.57 0.02 6.83
N TYR A 277 4.29 0.02 5.53
CA TYR A 277 3.55 -1.02 4.84
C TYR A 277 4.43 -1.67 3.79
N TYR A 278 4.16 -2.93 3.50
CA TYR A 278 4.68 -3.64 2.34
C TYR A 278 3.62 -4.61 1.81
N LYS A 279 3.53 -4.73 0.49
CA LYS A 279 2.62 -5.64 -0.21
C LYS A 279 3.37 -6.43 -1.28
N THR A 280 3.00 -7.70 -1.46
CA THR A 280 3.39 -8.54 -2.61
C THR A 280 2.16 -9.00 -3.41
N ASP A 281 2.39 -9.42 -4.66
CA ASP A 281 1.43 -10.16 -5.49
C ASP A 281 1.68 -11.68 -5.47
N ASP A 282 1.07 -12.42 -6.42
CA ASP A 282 1.02 -13.88 -6.45
C ASP A 282 2.15 -14.53 -7.26
N SER A 283 3.19 -13.77 -7.66
CA SER A 283 4.06 -14.23 -8.74
C SER A 283 5.56 -14.22 -8.46
N HIS A 284 6.11 -13.44 -7.52
CA HIS A 284 7.57 -13.31 -7.38
C HIS A 284 8.03 -12.92 -5.97
N SER A 285 8.21 -13.92 -5.10
CA SER A 285 8.51 -13.67 -3.69
C SER A 285 9.76 -14.38 -3.17
N ALA A 286 10.10 -14.11 -1.91
CA ALA A 286 11.22 -14.73 -1.22
C ALA A 286 11.06 -16.25 -1.02
N GLU A 287 9.84 -16.77 -1.16
CA GLU A 287 9.52 -18.20 -1.01
C GLU A 287 9.67 -18.95 -2.33
N GLU A 288 9.24 -18.34 -3.45
CA GLU A 288 9.31 -18.94 -4.77
C GLU A 288 9.58 -17.91 -5.87
N TRP A 289 10.81 -17.93 -6.39
CA TRP A 289 11.19 -17.05 -7.48
C TRP A 289 10.77 -17.63 -8.84
N ASN A 290 9.78 -17.02 -9.50
CA ASN A 290 9.38 -17.43 -10.86
C ASN A 290 10.38 -17.02 -11.98
N ALA A 291 11.42 -16.27 -11.62
CA ALA A 291 12.50 -15.80 -12.50
C ALA A 291 13.74 -15.50 -11.65
N ASN A 292 14.87 -15.10 -12.26
CA ASN A 292 16.07 -14.82 -11.46
C ASN A 292 15.79 -13.75 -10.38
N PRO A 293 16.25 -13.99 -9.13
CA PRO A 293 15.94 -13.15 -7.98
C PRO A 293 16.70 -11.82 -8.03
N PRO A 294 16.29 -10.81 -7.23
CA PRO A 294 17.11 -9.63 -7.00
C PRO A 294 18.46 -10.00 -6.39
N TYR A 295 19.42 -9.08 -6.40
CA TYR A 295 20.74 -9.31 -5.80
C TYR A 295 20.67 -9.52 -4.29
N ASP A 296 19.64 -9.02 -3.60
CA ASP A 296 19.49 -9.21 -2.17
C ASP A 296 18.18 -9.95 -1.82
N PRO A 297 18.08 -11.24 -2.19
CA PRO A 297 16.81 -12.00 -2.13
C PRO A 297 16.25 -12.13 -0.71
N PHE A 298 17.12 -12.10 0.31
CA PHE A 298 16.72 -12.20 1.70
C PHE A 298 16.18 -10.90 2.29
N PHE A 299 16.25 -9.81 1.53
CA PHE A 299 15.69 -8.51 1.89
C PHE A 299 14.57 -8.11 0.94
N TRP A 300 13.90 -9.07 0.28
CA TRP A 300 12.65 -8.79 -0.44
C TRP A 300 11.62 -8.26 0.55
N GLY A 301 11.22 -6.99 0.38
CA GLY A 301 10.61 -6.24 1.46
C GLY A 301 11.13 -4.82 1.62
N ILE A 302 10.90 -4.27 2.81
CA ILE A 302 11.29 -2.91 3.21
C ILE A 302 11.99 -2.91 4.57
N VAL A 303 13.04 -2.11 4.66
CA VAL A 303 13.80 -1.80 5.88
C VAL A 303 13.84 -0.29 6.08
N VAL A 304 13.54 0.14 7.31
CA VAL A 304 13.74 1.52 7.77
C VAL A 304 14.80 1.49 8.86
N ARG A 305 15.91 2.19 8.66
CA ARG A 305 17.02 2.24 9.62
C ARG A 305 17.59 3.64 9.78
N PRO A 306 18.36 3.92 10.84
CA PRO A 306 19.08 5.19 10.95
C PRO A 306 20.05 5.39 9.77
N ALA A 307 20.12 6.61 9.23
CA ALA A 307 20.99 6.90 8.09
C ALA A 307 22.48 7.00 8.45
N GLN A 308 22.83 7.09 9.74
CA GLN A 308 24.19 7.28 10.22
C GLN A 308 24.49 6.39 11.43
N PRO A 309 25.76 5.99 11.64
CA PRO A 309 26.21 5.35 12.88
C PRO A 309 25.98 6.23 14.11
N GLY A 310 25.97 5.62 15.31
CA GLY A 310 25.82 6.35 16.58
C GLY A 310 24.41 6.90 16.83
N PHE A 311 23.39 6.32 16.19
CA PHE A 311 22.01 6.72 16.38
C PHE A 311 21.54 6.50 17.83
N ASP A 312 20.91 7.53 18.39
CA ASP A 312 20.28 7.46 19.70
C ASP A 312 18.92 6.75 19.62
N TRP A 313 18.92 5.47 19.98
CA TRP A 313 17.74 4.61 19.98
C TRP A 313 16.66 5.04 20.98
N SER A 314 16.98 5.90 21.96
CA SER A 314 15.98 6.41 22.90
C SER A 314 14.92 7.30 22.21
N LYS A 315 15.21 7.79 21.00
CA LYS A 315 14.32 8.58 20.14
C LYS A 315 13.21 7.75 19.52
N VAL A 316 13.37 6.43 19.44
CA VAL A 316 12.41 5.51 18.81
C VAL A 316 11.62 4.80 19.89
N GLY A 317 10.30 4.76 19.73
CA GLY A 317 9.39 4.01 20.58
C GLY A 317 8.57 3.04 19.76
N LYS A 318 8.01 2.02 20.43
CA LYS A 318 6.92 1.23 19.86
C LYS A 318 5.72 2.15 19.65
N LEU A 319 5.02 1.97 18.53
CA LEU A 319 3.77 2.68 18.30
C LEU A 319 2.77 2.37 19.43
N SER A 320 2.44 3.37 20.24
CA SER A 320 1.47 3.21 21.33
C SER A 320 0.04 3.12 20.79
N ARG A 321 -0.89 2.56 21.58
CA ARG A 321 -2.28 2.30 21.17
C ARG A 321 -2.98 3.61 20.74
N ARG A 322 -3.11 3.76 19.41
CA ARG A 322 -3.85 4.75 18.59
C ARG A 322 -4.34 6.03 19.28
N LYS A 323 -3.80 7.18 18.87
CA LYS A 323 -4.56 8.44 18.77
C LYS A 323 -4.56 8.91 17.31
N SER A 324 -5.40 8.29 16.49
CA SER A 324 -5.72 8.84 15.17
C SER A 324 -6.38 10.21 15.35
N ASN A 325 -6.05 11.17 14.48
CA ASN A 325 -6.77 12.46 14.43
C ASN A 325 -8.05 12.37 13.61
N ALA A 326 -8.50 11.17 13.24
CA ALA A 326 -9.77 10.96 12.57
C ALA A 326 -10.92 11.47 13.45
N VAL A 327 -11.70 12.40 12.89
CA VAL A 327 -12.95 12.89 13.48
C VAL A 327 -14.16 12.15 12.91
N VAL A 328 -14.05 11.65 11.68
CA VAL A 328 -15.03 10.78 11.04
C VAL A 328 -14.28 9.61 10.45
N ASN A 329 -14.80 8.41 10.66
CA ASN A 329 -14.29 7.18 10.06
C ASN A 329 -15.49 6.32 9.62
N MET A 330 -15.78 6.36 8.32
CA MET A 330 -16.81 5.54 7.68
C MET A 330 -16.13 4.67 6.64
N THR A 331 -15.46 3.62 7.09
CA THR A 331 -14.75 2.66 6.25
C THR A 331 -15.41 1.28 6.33
N GLN A 332 -14.92 0.33 5.53
CA GLN A 332 -15.48 -1.03 5.45
C GLN A 332 -16.95 -1.00 5.01
N ILE A 333 -17.26 -0.11 4.08
CA ILE A 333 -18.61 0.08 3.57
C ILE A 333 -18.92 -1.02 2.54
N GLY A 334 -20.03 -1.73 2.74
CA GLY A 334 -20.52 -2.82 1.88
C GLY A 334 -21.34 -2.32 0.68
N ASP A 335 -22.03 -3.22 0.00
CA ASP A 335 -22.79 -2.92 -1.22
C ASP A 335 -24.07 -2.12 -0.90
N TYR A 336 -24.52 -1.36 -1.90
CA TYR A 336 -25.71 -0.53 -1.88
C TYR A 336 -25.79 0.46 -0.73
N ALA A 337 -24.66 0.85 -0.12
CA ALA A 337 -24.54 1.58 1.14
C ALA A 337 -24.78 3.09 1.03
N TYR A 338 -25.35 3.65 2.10
CA TYR A 338 -25.34 5.08 2.36
C TYR A 338 -25.05 5.34 3.84
N LYS A 339 -24.01 6.11 4.12
CA LYS A 339 -23.59 6.50 5.48
C LYS A 339 -23.44 8.00 5.59
N GLU A 340 -23.79 8.53 6.76
CA GLU A 340 -23.55 9.91 7.11
C GLU A 340 -22.93 10.06 8.51
N ALA A 341 -22.13 11.12 8.67
CA ALA A 341 -21.60 11.57 9.94
C ALA A 341 -21.65 13.09 10.02
N PHE A 342 -21.82 13.63 11.23
CA PHE A 342 -21.95 15.07 11.42
C PHE A 342 -20.73 15.61 12.16
N ILE A 343 -20.25 16.76 11.68
CA ILE A 343 -19.12 17.47 12.31
C ILE A 343 -19.50 18.92 12.61
N LYS A 344 -19.05 19.41 13.77
CA LYS A 344 -19.07 20.83 14.11
C LYS A 344 -17.67 21.39 13.98
N VAL A 345 -17.54 22.42 13.15
CA VAL A 345 -16.31 23.21 12.99
C VAL A 345 -16.49 24.51 13.75
N ASN A 346 -15.60 24.77 14.71
CA ASN A 346 -15.66 25.94 15.60
C ASN A 346 -14.79 27.11 15.08
N LYS A 347 -13.78 26.80 14.28
CA LYS A 347 -12.75 27.73 13.78
C LYS A 347 -12.37 27.31 12.36
N PRO A 348 -11.93 28.22 11.47
CA PRO A 348 -11.37 27.82 10.18
C PRO A 348 -10.30 26.74 10.36
N THR A 349 -10.50 25.56 9.77
CA THR A 349 -9.68 24.36 10.07
C THR A 349 -9.34 23.61 8.80
N LYS A 350 -8.06 23.28 8.64
CA LYS A 350 -7.62 22.33 7.61
C LYS A 350 -7.99 20.92 8.01
N ILE A 351 -8.60 20.18 7.10
CA ILE A 351 -8.89 18.76 7.25
C ILE A 351 -8.23 17.98 6.13
N ARG A 352 -7.78 16.76 6.41
CA ARG A 352 -7.41 15.79 5.37
C ARG A 352 -8.61 14.88 5.10
N ILE A 353 -8.90 14.64 3.85
CA ILE A 353 -9.91 13.70 3.40
C ILE A 353 -9.19 12.55 2.71
N SER A 354 -9.37 11.34 3.25
CA SER A 354 -9.01 10.09 2.58
C SER A 354 -10.31 9.42 2.17
N CYS A 355 -10.64 9.42 0.88
CA CYS A 355 -11.86 8.85 0.34
C CYS A 355 -11.51 7.86 -0.76
N LEU A 356 -11.81 6.58 -0.52
CA LEU A 356 -11.51 5.47 -1.41
C LEU A 356 -12.82 4.88 -1.90
N GLY A 357 -12.99 4.76 -3.22
CA GLY A 357 -14.22 4.24 -3.85
C GLY A 357 -14.00 3.83 -5.30
N GLU A 358 -15.09 3.53 -6.01
CA GLU A 358 -15.09 3.06 -7.39
C GLU A 358 -15.39 4.21 -8.35
N GLY A 359 -14.63 4.28 -9.44
CA GLY A 359 -14.92 5.19 -10.55
C GLY A 359 -14.35 4.69 -11.87
N ARG A 360 -14.99 5.05 -12.97
CA ARG A 360 -14.58 4.69 -14.34
C ARG A 360 -15.04 5.77 -15.32
N ASN A 361 -14.27 5.98 -16.40
CA ASN A 361 -14.63 6.87 -17.51
C ASN A 361 -14.97 8.32 -17.10
N GLY A 362 -14.31 8.87 -16.07
CA GLY A 362 -14.60 10.22 -15.59
C GLY A 362 -15.73 10.31 -14.56
N GLU A 363 -16.34 9.18 -14.19
CA GLU A 363 -17.45 9.12 -13.25
C GLU A 363 -17.09 8.34 -11.99
N MET A 364 -17.75 8.67 -10.88
CA MET A 364 -17.64 8.00 -9.59
C MET A 364 -18.95 7.28 -9.25
N PHE A 365 -18.84 6.03 -8.81
CA PHE A 365 -19.97 5.17 -8.42
C PHE A 365 -20.05 5.06 -6.90
N ASP A 366 -18.94 4.67 -6.27
CA ASP A 366 -18.77 4.72 -4.82
C ASP A 366 -17.96 5.94 -4.45
N TYR A 367 -18.53 6.84 -3.64
CA TYR A 367 -17.85 8.09 -3.33
C TYR A 367 -18.43 8.79 -2.10
N GLY A 368 -17.63 9.72 -1.57
CA GLY A 368 -18.04 10.61 -0.51
C GLY A 368 -18.17 12.08 -0.94
N TRP A 369 -18.92 12.84 -0.16
CA TRP A 369 -19.01 14.29 -0.26
C TRP A 369 -19.26 14.93 1.11
N ILE A 370 -19.04 16.23 1.20
CA ILE A 370 -19.29 17.02 2.40
C ILE A 370 -20.24 18.16 2.03
N SER A 371 -21.35 18.27 2.75
CA SER A 371 -22.33 19.33 2.62
C SER A 371 -22.41 20.17 3.90
N ARG A 372 -22.84 21.43 3.79
CA ARG A 372 -23.24 22.21 4.95
C ARG A 372 -24.59 21.72 5.46
N ALA A 373 -24.71 21.54 6.77
CA ALA A 373 -25.95 21.15 7.39
C ALA A 373 -26.99 22.29 7.47
N GLU A 374 -26.64 23.53 7.11
CA GLU A 374 -27.54 24.70 7.10
C GLU A 374 -28.34 24.82 5.81
N ASP A 375 -27.75 24.50 4.66
CA ASP A 375 -28.37 24.73 3.35
C ASP A 375 -28.18 23.56 2.37
N GLY A 376 -27.53 22.48 2.80
CA GLY A 376 -27.21 21.33 1.97
C GLY A 376 -26.14 21.61 0.90
N LYS A 377 -25.53 22.80 0.87
CA LYS A 377 -24.54 23.13 -0.16
C LYS A 377 -23.33 22.22 -0.03
N ILE A 378 -23.02 21.50 -1.11
CA ILE A 378 -21.80 20.71 -1.22
C ILE A 378 -20.59 21.64 -1.23
N VAL A 379 -19.69 21.44 -0.26
CA VAL A 379 -18.43 22.19 -0.15
C VAL A 379 -17.23 21.37 -0.64
N TRP A 380 -17.41 20.05 -0.78
CA TRP A 380 -16.45 19.14 -1.39
C TRP A 380 -17.19 17.87 -1.84
N LYS A 381 -16.79 17.31 -2.99
CA LYS A 381 -17.26 16.01 -3.50
C LYS A 381 -16.07 15.30 -4.12
N MET A 382 -15.95 14.00 -3.92
CA MET A 382 -14.95 13.21 -4.62
C MET A 382 -15.29 13.17 -6.11
N ASP A 383 -14.35 13.66 -6.91
CA ASP A 383 -14.44 13.76 -8.36
C ASP A 383 -13.37 12.86 -8.99
N PHE A 384 -13.73 12.10 -10.03
CA PHE A 384 -12.83 11.16 -10.69
C PHE A 384 -11.51 11.83 -11.11
N ASP A 385 -11.57 13.04 -11.67
CA ASP A 385 -10.40 13.76 -12.19
C ASP A 385 -9.45 14.23 -11.07
N GLN A 386 -9.94 14.26 -9.83
CA GLN A 386 -9.16 14.60 -8.64
C GLN A 386 -8.65 13.38 -7.87
N THR A 387 -8.87 12.17 -8.40
CA THR A 387 -8.43 10.92 -7.79
C THR A 387 -7.21 10.35 -8.48
N ARG A 388 -6.52 9.45 -7.78
CA ARG A 388 -5.51 8.56 -8.37
C ARG A 388 -5.97 7.11 -8.29
N HIS A 389 -5.33 6.26 -9.09
CA HIS A 389 -5.48 4.80 -8.97
C HIS A 389 -5.07 4.34 -7.56
N ALA A 390 -5.86 3.45 -6.96
CA ALA A 390 -5.68 3.02 -5.58
C ALA A 390 -5.14 1.59 -5.43
N GLY A 391 -4.61 0.99 -6.51
CA GLY A 391 -4.12 -0.39 -6.55
C GLY A 391 -5.21 -1.38 -6.98
N GLY A 392 -4.82 -2.59 -7.36
CA GLY A 392 -5.74 -3.61 -7.89
C GLY A 392 -6.37 -3.18 -9.22
N SER A 393 -7.69 -3.32 -9.32
CA SER A 393 -8.48 -2.94 -10.49
C SER A 393 -8.40 -1.44 -10.81
N SER A 394 -8.41 -1.11 -12.10
CA SER A 394 -8.33 0.27 -12.61
C SER A 394 -9.43 1.21 -12.10
N LYS A 395 -10.55 0.63 -11.66
CA LYS A 395 -11.71 1.32 -11.11
C LYS A 395 -11.56 1.73 -9.64
N ASN A 396 -10.53 1.25 -8.95
CA ASN A 396 -10.21 1.66 -7.59
C ASN A 396 -9.62 3.08 -7.57
N ARG A 397 -10.36 4.04 -7.02
CA ARG A 397 -10.02 5.46 -7.00
C ARG A 397 -9.84 5.98 -5.58
N LEU A 398 -8.75 6.71 -5.36
CA LEU A 398 -8.44 7.35 -4.08
C LEU A 398 -8.33 8.87 -4.26
N PHE A 399 -9.15 9.61 -3.52
CA PHE A 399 -8.87 10.99 -3.17
C PHE A 399 -8.13 11.05 -1.84
N ASP A 400 -6.99 11.72 -1.82
CA ASP A 400 -6.22 11.98 -0.61
C ASP A 400 -5.70 13.42 -0.63
N GLY A 401 -6.44 14.32 0.01
CA GLY A 401 -6.24 15.76 -0.14
C GLY A 401 -6.64 16.58 1.08
N ILE A 402 -6.28 17.86 1.06
CA ILE A 402 -6.53 18.80 2.16
C ILE A 402 -7.48 19.90 1.69
N ILE A 403 -8.54 20.15 2.47
CA ILE A 403 -9.41 21.31 2.30
C ILE A 403 -9.50 22.12 3.59
N THR A 404 -9.99 23.36 3.50
CA THR A 404 -10.27 24.20 4.68
C THR A 404 -11.78 24.34 4.85
N LEU A 405 -12.30 23.93 6.00
CA LEU A 405 -13.69 24.19 6.39
C LEU A 405 -13.77 25.46 7.24
N GLN A 406 -14.80 26.26 6.99
CA GLN A 406 -15.14 27.43 7.80
C GLN A 406 -15.96 26.99 9.03
N PRO A 407 -16.12 27.85 10.05
CA PRO A 407 -17.03 27.56 11.16
C PRO A 407 -18.44 27.23 10.65
N GLY A 408 -19.02 26.15 11.17
CA GLY A 408 -20.29 25.64 10.65
C GLY A 408 -20.55 24.21 11.08
N THR A 409 -21.75 23.72 10.78
CA THR A 409 -22.10 22.31 10.92
C THR A 409 -22.11 21.68 9.54
N TYR A 410 -21.50 20.51 9.39
CA TYR A 410 -21.39 19.80 8.12
C TYR A 410 -21.85 18.36 8.25
N VAL A 411 -22.31 17.81 7.13
CA VAL A 411 -22.63 16.40 6.96
C VAL A 411 -21.59 15.81 6.02
N VAL A 412 -20.94 14.75 6.47
CA VAL A 412 -20.03 13.93 5.67
C VAL A 412 -20.84 12.74 5.20
N HIS A 413 -20.86 12.50 3.90
CA HIS A 413 -21.63 11.44 3.26
C HIS A 413 -20.69 10.46 2.57
N TYR A 414 -21.14 9.21 2.44
CA TYR A 414 -20.51 8.20 1.59
C TYR A 414 -21.57 7.24 1.06
N GLN A 415 -21.44 6.84 -0.21
CA GLN A 415 -22.34 5.89 -0.84
C GLN A 415 -21.59 4.82 -1.64
N THR A 416 -22.23 3.67 -1.85
CA THR A 416 -21.76 2.60 -2.75
C THR A 416 -22.88 2.05 -3.64
N ASP A 417 -22.49 1.43 -4.75
CA ASP A 417 -23.35 0.69 -5.66
C ASP A 417 -23.29 -0.85 -5.42
N ASP A 418 -23.57 -1.67 -6.44
CA ASP A 418 -24.00 -3.05 -6.29
C ASP A 418 -22.92 -4.13 -6.32
N SER A 419 -21.69 -3.83 -6.73
CA SER A 419 -20.82 -4.90 -7.21
C SER A 419 -19.34 -4.79 -6.83
N HIS A 420 -18.92 -3.78 -6.08
CA HIS A 420 -17.50 -3.61 -5.74
C HIS A 420 -17.25 -2.88 -4.43
N SER A 421 -17.62 -3.54 -3.33
CA SER A 421 -17.47 -2.97 -2.00
C SER A 421 -16.58 -3.82 -1.09
N TYR A 422 -16.44 -3.38 0.15
CA TYR A 422 -15.62 -4.06 1.16
C TYR A 422 -15.98 -5.53 1.38
N GLU A 423 -17.27 -5.88 1.25
CA GLU A 423 -17.76 -7.25 1.50
C GLU A 423 -17.76 -8.15 0.26
N GLY A 424 -17.61 -7.57 -0.94
CA GLY A 424 -17.68 -8.28 -2.21
C GLY A 424 -17.00 -7.54 -3.35
N TRP A 425 -15.78 -7.95 -3.68
CA TRP A 425 -15.04 -7.37 -4.80
C TRP A 425 -15.29 -8.17 -6.10
N ASN A 426 -15.90 -7.57 -7.11
CA ASN A 426 -15.99 -8.18 -8.46
C ASN A 426 -14.69 -8.11 -9.30
N ALA A 427 -13.62 -7.52 -8.76
CA ALA A 427 -12.30 -7.40 -9.38
C ALA A 427 -11.22 -7.26 -8.27
N GLU A 428 -9.93 -7.18 -8.64
CA GLU A 428 -8.86 -7.01 -7.65
C GLU A 428 -9.12 -5.81 -6.71
N PRO A 429 -9.09 -6.00 -5.38
CA PRO A 429 -9.39 -4.96 -4.42
C PRO A 429 -8.33 -3.85 -4.41
N PRO A 430 -8.67 -2.66 -3.88
CA PRO A 430 -7.69 -1.59 -3.70
C PRO A 430 -6.57 -2.00 -2.73
N GLN A 431 -5.48 -1.25 -2.74
CA GLN A 431 -4.30 -1.49 -1.90
C GLN A 431 -4.62 -1.51 -0.39
N GLN A 432 -5.63 -0.77 0.06
CA GLN A 432 -6.10 -0.76 1.46
C GLN A 432 -7.61 -1.00 1.48
N PRO A 433 -8.08 -2.25 1.35
CA PRO A 433 -9.51 -2.55 1.23
C PRO A 433 -10.28 -2.17 2.50
N ASP A 434 -9.65 -2.25 3.67
CA ASP A 434 -10.20 -1.81 4.94
C ASP A 434 -10.52 -0.32 5.01
N MET A 435 -10.04 0.47 4.04
CA MET A 435 -10.28 1.91 3.92
C MET A 435 -11.40 2.27 2.92
N TRP A 436 -12.08 1.30 2.30
CA TRP A 436 -13.21 1.57 1.38
C TRP A 436 -14.27 2.38 2.09
N GLY A 437 -14.50 3.63 1.65
CA GLY A 437 -15.17 4.63 2.46
C GLY A 437 -14.48 5.99 2.53
N ILE A 438 -14.82 6.76 3.58
CA ILE A 438 -14.29 8.10 3.83
C ILE A 438 -13.81 8.28 5.27
N VAL A 439 -12.63 8.87 5.41
CA VAL A 439 -12.05 9.26 6.70
C VAL A 439 -11.65 10.74 6.66
N ILE A 440 -12.04 11.48 7.69
CA ILE A 440 -11.72 12.90 7.87
C ILE A 440 -10.77 13.05 9.03
N TYR A 441 -9.58 13.59 8.78
CA TYR A 441 -8.56 13.86 9.80
C TYR A 441 -8.49 15.35 10.13
N ASN A 442 -8.45 15.68 11.41
CA ASN A 442 -8.18 17.05 11.86
C ASN A 442 -6.69 17.38 11.75
N LEU A 443 -6.36 18.42 10.97
CA LEU A 443 -5.00 18.96 10.87
C LEU A 443 -4.82 20.29 11.62
N GLY A 444 -5.89 20.83 12.21
CA GLY A 444 -5.87 22.03 13.03
C GLY A 444 -5.78 21.73 14.53
N PRO A 445 -6.03 22.75 15.38
CA PRO A 445 -6.11 22.57 16.83
C PRO A 445 -7.11 21.48 17.21
N LYS A 446 -6.84 20.74 18.28
CA LYS A 446 -7.65 19.60 18.72
C LYS A 446 -9.13 19.93 18.94
N ASP A 447 -9.43 21.16 19.35
CA ASP A 447 -10.78 21.65 19.64
C ASP A 447 -11.49 22.34 18.46
N ALA A 448 -10.82 22.41 17.30
CA ALA A 448 -11.32 23.18 16.16
C ALA A 448 -12.44 22.46 15.39
N ILE A 449 -12.47 21.13 15.44
CA ILE A 449 -13.49 20.27 14.82
C ILE A 449 -13.81 19.09 15.75
N LYS A 450 -15.08 18.71 15.82
CA LYS A 450 -15.54 17.51 16.54
C LYS A 450 -16.65 16.82 15.79
N ALA A 451 -16.70 15.49 15.88
CA ALA A 451 -17.92 14.76 15.56
C ALA A 451 -19.04 15.16 16.52
N ILE A 452 -20.26 15.26 16.01
CA ILE A 452 -21.47 15.51 16.77
C ILE A 452 -22.52 14.45 16.42
N ALA A 453 -23.49 14.26 17.30
CA ALA A 453 -24.69 13.49 16.95
C ALA A 453 -25.47 14.19 15.83
N ARG A 454 -26.26 13.41 15.08
CA ARG A 454 -27.18 13.90 14.04
C ARG A 454 -28.07 15.03 14.59
N PRO A 455 -27.94 16.28 14.09
CA PRO A 455 -28.82 17.38 14.47
C PRO A 455 -30.24 17.07 14.01
N GLY A 456 -31.21 17.16 14.93
CA GLY A 456 -32.64 17.01 14.60
C GLY A 456 -33.35 15.74 15.09
N ILE A 457 -32.70 14.86 15.86
CA ILE A 457 -33.42 13.86 16.68
C ILE A 457 -33.74 14.44 18.07
N ASP A 458 -34.20 15.70 18.11
CA ASP A 458 -34.98 16.17 19.25
C ASP A 458 -36.44 16.22 18.78
N GLN A 459 -37.30 15.37 19.35
CA GLN A 459 -38.72 15.31 18.97
C GLN A 459 -39.40 16.68 19.02
N LYS A 460 -38.84 17.62 19.79
CA LYS A 460 -39.34 19.00 19.92
C LYS A 460 -39.27 19.81 18.63
N ASN A 461 -38.41 19.44 17.67
CA ASN A 461 -38.20 20.22 16.43
C ASN A 461 -38.87 19.59 15.19
N VAL A 462 -39.61 18.50 15.34
CA VAL A 462 -40.32 17.87 14.21
C VAL A 462 -41.62 18.64 13.93
N LEU A 463 -41.73 19.24 12.75
CA LEU A 463 -42.93 19.96 12.30
C LEU A 463 -43.95 18.99 11.69
N VAL A 464 -43.48 18.05 10.87
CA VAL A 464 -44.31 17.03 10.19
C VAL A 464 -43.54 15.72 10.13
N ARG A 465 -44.26 14.62 10.29
CA ARG A 465 -43.75 13.27 10.06
C ARG A 465 -44.84 12.45 9.37
N LEU A 466 -44.65 12.19 8.07
CA LEU A 466 -45.47 11.32 7.24
C LEU A 466 -44.56 10.18 6.78
N ILE A 467 -44.30 9.23 7.67
CA ILE A 467 -43.33 8.13 7.47
C ILE A 467 -44.02 6.78 7.64
N GLN A 468 -43.32 5.70 7.31
CA GLN A 468 -43.86 4.34 7.33
C GLN A 468 -45.04 4.21 6.36
N VAL A 469 -44.94 4.91 5.23
CA VAL A 469 -45.97 4.97 4.20
C VAL A 469 -46.07 3.61 3.51
N GLY A 470 -47.28 3.04 3.47
CA GLY A 470 -47.62 1.79 2.79
C GLY A 470 -47.97 1.98 1.31
N ASP A 471 -48.44 0.92 0.65
CA ASP A 471 -48.85 0.95 -0.76
C ASP A 471 -50.09 1.85 -0.97
N ASP A 472 -50.15 2.54 -2.11
CA ASP A 472 -51.26 3.39 -2.56
C ASP A 472 -51.70 4.50 -1.57
N GLU A 473 -50.81 4.93 -0.68
CA GLU A 473 -51.14 5.92 0.33
C GLU A 473 -51.02 7.35 -0.19
N PHE A 474 -51.92 8.22 0.29
CA PHE A 474 -51.89 9.65 0.05
C PHE A 474 -52.01 10.41 1.37
N LEU A 475 -50.87 10.79 1.93
CA LEU A 475 -50.79 11.44 3.23
C LEU A 475 -50.66 12.96 3.08
N LYS A 476 -51.24 13.70 4.04
CA LYS A 476 -51.10 15.15 4.11
C LYS A 476 -51.14 15.68 5.55
N LYS A 477 -50.37 16.75 5.81
CA LYS A 477 -50.36 17.43 7.11
C LYS A 477 -50.13 18.94 6.94
N ASP A 478 -50.87 19.72 7.70
CA ASP A 478 -50.75 21.18 7.71
C ASP A 478 -49.76 21.65 8.77
N ILE A 479 -49.01 22.70 8.44
CA ILE A 479 -48.15 23.46 9.36
C ILE A 479 -48.42 24.95 9.22
N TYR A 480 -48.22 25.66 10.33
CA TYR A 480 -48.38 27.11 10.41
C TYR A 480 -47.08 27.70 10.95
N LEU A 481 -46.54 28.66 10.21
CA LEU A 481 -45.29 29.35 10.55
C LEU A 481 -45.61 30.81 10.85
N ASN A 482 -45.18 31.31 12.00
CA ASN A 482 -45.38 32.69 12.43
C ASN A 482 -44.19 33.60 12.11
N GLU A 483 -43.05 33.02 11.76
CA GLU A 483 -41.82 33.72 11.40
C GLU A 483 -41.11 32.98 10.25
N PRO A 484 -40.22 33.66 9.48
CA PRO A 484 -39.37 32.98 8.52
C PRO A 484 -38.62 31.83 9.20
N THR A 485 -38.80 30.61 8.69
CA THR A 485 -38.29 29.40 9.35
C THR A 485 -37.46 28.58 8.36
N GLN A 486 -36.25 28.21 8.76
CA GLN A 486 -35.45 27.22 8.05
C GLN A 486 -35.96 25.81 8.38
N ILE A 487 -36.24 25.04 7.33
CA ILE A 487 -36.80 23.70 7.43
C ILE A 487 -35.91 22.73 6.67
N ARG A 488 -35.41 21.71 7.36
CA ARG A 488 -34.82 20.53 6.71
C ARG A 488 -35.94 19.59 6.30
N ILE A 489 -35.93 19.21 5.03
CA ILE A 489 -36.80 18.24 4.41
C ILE A 489 -36.00 16.96 4.24
N TYR A 490 -36.42 15.90 4.93
CA TYR A 490 -35.89 14.55 4.76
C TYR A 490 -36.99 13.70 4.13
N CYS A 491 -36.85 13.40 2.84
CA CYS A 491 -37.86 12.72 2.05
C CYS A 491 -37.24 11.51 1.34
N LEU A 492 -37.61 10.31 1.77
CA LEU A 492 -37.32 9.07 1.05
C LEU A 492 -38.49 8.75 0.13
N GLY A 493 -38.22 8.11 -1.00
CA GLY A 493 -39.23 7.63 -1.90
C GLY A 493 -38.63 6.80 -3.04
N GLU A 494 -39.44 6.51 -4.05
CA GLU A 494 -39.10 5.66 -5.18
C GLU A 494 -39.14 6.49 -6.46
N GLY A 495 -38.11 6.36 -7.30
CA GLY A 495 -38.08 7.02 -8.60
C GLY A 495 -36.93 6.57 -9.48
N ASP A 496 -37.07 6.84 -10.76
CA ASP A 496 -36.10 6.55 -11.82
C ASP A 496 -35.91 7.77 -12.73
N GLU A 497 -35.20 7.60 -13.85
CA GLU A 497 -35.00 8.65 -14.84
C GLU A 497 -36.30 9.20 -15.46
N ASN A 498 -37.40 8.41 -15.43
CA ASN A 498 -38.71 8.80 -15.93
C ASN A 498 -39.51 9.62 -14.91
N GLY A 499 -39.20 9.54 -13.62
CA GLY A 499 -39.82 10.38 -12.61
C GLY A 499 -39.76 9.84 -11.19
N MET A 500 -40.58 10.43 -10.32
CA MET A 500 -40.80 9.91 -8.96
C MET A 500 -42.16 9.21 -8.91
N TYR A 501 -42.18 8.01 -8.35
CA TYR A 501 -43.36 7.20 -8.06
C TYR A 501 -43.87 7.51 -6.65
N ASP A 502 -42.98 7.37 -5.67
CA ASP A 502 -43.23 7.72 -4.29
C ASP A 502 -42.47 9.00 -3.92
N TYR A 503 -43.18 10.03 -3.46
CA TYR A 503 -42.55 11.32 -3.21
C TYR A 503 -43.38 12.29 -2.38
N GLY A 504 -42.67 13.23 -1.75
CA GLY A 504 -43.26 14.35 -1.03
C GLY A 504 -43.22 15.69 -1.78
N TRP A 505 -44.14 16.58 -1.42
CA TRP A 505 -44.13 17.99 -1.84
C TRP A 505 -44.81 18.90 -0.80
N ILE A 506 -44.55 20.19 -0.88
CA ILE A 506 -45.09 21.22 0.02
C ILE A 506 -45.79 22.28 -0.81
N LYS A 507 -47.04 22.63 -0.44
CA LYS A 507 -47.78 23.75 -1.02
C LYS A 507 -48.02 24.85 -0.01
N ASN A 508 -47.92 26.10 -0.46
CA ASN A 508 -48.55 27.22 0.23
C ASN A 508 -50.07 27.08 0.02
N VAL A 509 -50.84 27.05 1.12
CA VAL A 509 -52.29 26.80 1.04
C VAL A 509 -53.04 28.03 0.52
N GLU A 510 -52.55 29.23 0.81
CA GLU A 510 -53.18 30.49 0.41
C GLU A 510 -52.97 30.77 -1.08
N THR A 511 -51.74 30.59 -1.59
CA THR A 511 -51.44 30.86 -3.00
C THR A 511 -51.65 29.65 -3.91
N GLY A 512 -51.65 28.44 -3.35
CA GLY A 512 -51.68 27.18 -4.11
C GLY A 512 -50.33 26.76 -4.69
N ASP A 513 -49.29 27.58 -4.51
CA ASP A 513 -47.97 27.34 -5.09
C ASP A 513 -47.27 26.14 -4.46
N THR A 514 -46.63 25.33 -5.30
CA THR A 514 -45.73 24.27 -4.81
C THR A 514 -44.36 24.88 -4.53
N VAL A 515 -44.06 25.09 -3.25
CA VAL A 515 -42.81 25.73 -2.79
C VAL A 515 -41.64 24.75 -2.74
N TRP A 516 -41.94 23.45 -2.69
CA TRP A 516 -40.94 22.39 -2.82
C TRP A 516 -41.58 21.09 -3.32
N LYS A 517 -40.87 20.33 -4.16
CA LYS A 517 -41.29 19.01 -4.63
C LYS A 517 -40.05 18.15 -4.86
N MET A 518 -40.07 16.91 -4.36
CA MET A 518 -39.03 15.92 -4.65
C MET A 518 -39.07 15.56 -6.14
N ARG A 519 -37.88 15.51 -6.76
CA ARG A 519 -37.68 15.19 -8.18
C ARG A 519 -36.44 14.31 -8.28
N PHE A 520 -36.47 13.28 -9.11
CA PHE A 520 -35.36 12.33 -9.26
C PHE A 520 -34.00 13.03 -9.43
N LYS A 521 -33.90 14.00 -10.34
CA LYS A 521 -32.69 14.79 -10.59
C LYS A 521 -32.11 15.57 -9.39
N ASN A 522 -32.89 15.74 -8.31
CA ASN A 522 -32.51 16.44 -7.09
C ASN A 522 -32.40 15.47 -5.89
N THR A 523 -32.24 14.17 -6.16
CA THR A 523 -32.14 13.12 -5.14
C THR A 523 -30.83 12.37 -5.27
N VAL A 524 -30.40 11.75 -4.17
CA VAL A 524 -29.35 10.74 -4.14
C VAL A 524 -29.96 9.35 -3.95
N HIS A 525 -29.19 8.29 -4.18
CA HIS A 525 -29.62 6.92 -3.86
C HIS A 525 -29.77 6.78 -2.34
N ALA A 526 -30.80 6.08 -1.87
CA ALA A 526 -31.16 5.96 -0.44
C ALA A 526 -30.80 4.60 0.18
N GLY A 527 -29.99 3.81 -0.53
CA GLY A 527 -29.64 2.44 -0.16
C GLY A 527 -30.58 1.39 -0.72
N GLY A 528 -30.13 0.14 -0.78
CA GLY A 528 -30.89 -0.96 -1.39
C GLY A 528 -31.07 -0.77 -2.91
N ALA A 529 -32.28 -0.99 -3.42
CA ALA A 529 -32.58 -0.92 -4.85
C ALA A 529 -32.29 0.46 -5.46
N GLU A 530 -31.86 0.53 -6.73
CA GLU A 530 -31.50 1.78 -7.45
C GLU A 530 -32.59 2.87 -7.38
N LYS A 531 -33.84 2.41 -7.43
CA LYS A 531 -35.05 3.23 -7.39
C LYS A 531 -35.29 3.91 -6.03
N ASN A 532 -34.58 3.51 -4.98
CA ASN A 532 -34.67 4.17 -3.67
C ASN A 532 -33.97 5.53 -3.71
N ARG A 533 -34.73 6.60 -3.54
CA ARG A 533 -34.28 7.98 -3.64
C ARG A 533 -34.43 8.74 -2.34
N LEU A 534 -33.45 9.57 -2.03
CA LEU A 534 -33.44 10.47 -0.88
C LEU A 534 -33.28 11.91 -1.36
N ALA A 535 -34.22 12.76 -0.97
CA ALA A 535 -34.04 14.21 -0.95
C ALA A 535 -33.82 14.65 0.50
N ASP A 536 -32.63 15.18 0.77
CA ASP A 536 -32.28 15.79 2.05
C ASP A 536 -31.80 17.22 1.79
N THR A 537 -32.67 18.18 2.05
CA THR A 537 -32.46 19.58 1.64
C THR A 537 -33.05 20.54 2.63
N ILE A 538 -32.58 21.79 2.62
CA ILE A 538 -33.07 22.83 3.51
C ILE A 538 -33.64 23.96 2.67
N ILE A 539 -34.83 24.40 3.07
CA ILE A 539 -35.49 25.56 2.48
C ILE A 539 -35.84 26.56 3.57
N THR A 540 -35.98 27.82 3.19
CA THR A 540 -36.57 28.85 4.07
C THR A 540 -38.00 29.09 3.63
N LEU A 541 -38.95 28.85 4.53
CA LEU A 541 -40.35 29.21 4.32
C LEU A 541 -40.65 30.54 5.02
N LYS A 542 -41.42 31.40 4.36
CA LYS A 542 -41.96 32.62 4.96
C LYS A 542 -43.03 32.25 6.02
N PRO A 543 -43.46 33.19 6.87
CA PRO A 543 -44.66 33.01 7.67
C PRO A 543 -45.84 32.63 6.76
N GLY A 544 -46.68 31.69 7.20
CA GLY A 544 -47.84 31.27 6.42
C GLY A 544 -48.34 29.87 6.76
N HIS A 545 -49.40 29.47 6.05
CA HIS A 545 -50.02 28.15 6.12
C HIS A 545 -49.54 27.27 4.97
N TYR A 546 -48.92 26.14 5.31
CA TYR A 546 -48.40 25.19 4.35
C TYR A 546 -49.02 23.81 4.56
N ARG A 547 -49.21 23.08 3.46
CA ARG A 547 -49.62 21.68 3.47
C ARG A 547 -48.52 20.83 2.86
N VAL A 548 -48.07 19.86 3.65
CA VAL A 548 -47.11 18.84 3.27
C VAL A 548 -47.89 17.63 2.77
N TYR A 549 -47.41 17.04 1.69
CA TYR A 549 -48.00 15.87 1.07
C TYR A 549 -46.94 14.79 0.90
N TYR A 550 -47.39 13.55 0.88
CA TYR A 550 -46.63 12.40 0.41
C TYR A 550 -47.59 11.44 -0.31
N LYS A 551 -47.14 10.85 -1.41
CA LYS A 551 -47.86 9.82 -2.15
C LYS A 551 -46.94 8.63 -2.39
N SER A 552 -47.48 7.42 -2.30
CA SER A 552 -46.86 6.17 -2.79
C SER A 552 -47.71 5.49 -3.88
N ASP A 553 -47.12 4.56 -4.61
CA ASP A 553 -47.78 3.60 -5.52
C ASP A 553 -47.86 2.18 -4.93
N ASP A 554 -48.11 1.15 -5.76
CA ASP A 554 -48.40 -0.22 -5.36
C ASP A 554 -47.17 -1.16 -5.32
N SER A 555 -45.96 -0.62 -5.54
CA SER A 555 -44.81 -1.47 -5.87
C SER A 555 -43.68 -1.46 -4.83
N HIS A 556 -43.52 -0.41 -4.03
CA HIS A 556 -42.37 -0.29 -3.12
C HIS A 556 -42.68 0.53 -1.86
N SER A 557 -43.05 -0.12 -0.76
CA SER A 557 -43.46 0.59 0.46
C SER A 557 -42.94 -0.01 1.77
N TYR A 558 -43.18 0.70 2.87
CA TYR A 558 -42.70 0.28 4.19
C TYR A 558 -43.22 -1.11 4.57
N ARG A 559 -42.27 -2.06 4.78
CA ARG A 559 -42.48 -3.49 5.06
C ARG A 559 -42.96 -4.34 3.88
N HIS A 560 -43.19 -3.75 2.71
CA HIS A 560 -43.63 -4.43 1.50
C HIS A 560 -42.75 -4.02 0.32
N TRP A 561 -41.50 -4.48 0.35
CA TRP A 561 -40.48 -4.13 -0.64
C TRP A 561 -40.40 -5.18 -1.75
N ASN A 562 -40.64 -4.81 -3.01
CA ASN A 562 -40.41 -5.70 -4.16
C ASN A 562 -38.93 -5.82 -4.59
N ALA A 563 -38.03 -5.08 -3.93
CA ALA A 563 -36.58 -5.08 -4.12
C ALA A 563 -35.89 -4.69 -2.79
N PRO A 564 -34.55 -4.72 -2.65
CA PRO A 564 -33.89 -4.35 -1.39
C PRO A 564 -34.32 -2.97 -0.88
N ALA A 565 -34.71 -2.92 0.40
CA ALA A 565 -35.25 -1.73 1.06
C ALA A 565 -34.22 -0.58 1.19
N PRO A 566 -34.66 0.68 1.27
CA PRO A 566 -33.79 1.79 1.65
C PRO A 566 -33.29 1.61 3.08
N TYR A 567 -32.09 2.14 3.40
CA TYR A 567 -31.49 1.93 4.73
C TYR A 567 -32.30 2.51 5.87
N ASP A 568 -32.94 3.65 5.64
CA ASP A 568 -33.80 4.30 6.63
C ASP A 568 -35.27 3.99 6.34
N GLU A 569 -35.59 2.71 6.12
CA GLU A 569 -36.95 2.24 5.81
C GLU A 569 -38.02 2.77 6.76
N ARG A 570 -37.69 2.97 8.05
CA ARG A 570 -38.62 3.51 9.05
C ARG A 570 -39.01 4.96 8.75
N ASN A 571 -38.20 5.69 7.98
CA ASN A 571 -38.46 7.05 7.54
C ASN A 571 -38.91 7.13 6.08
N TYR A 572 -39.26 6.00 5.44
CA TYR A 572 -39.87 6.01 4.11
C TYR A 572 -41.13 6.88 4.11
N GLY A 573 -41.12 7.97 3.36
CA GLY A 573 -41.99 9.12 3.60
C GLY A 573 -41.26 10.46 3.66
N ILE A 574 -41.91 11.48 4.24
CA ILE A 574 -41.38 12.84 4.42
C ILE A 574 -41.42 13.29 5.88
N THR A 575 -40.30 13.83 6.34
CA THR A 575 -40.18 14.50 7.64
C THR A 575 -39.67 15.92 7.47
N LEU A 576 -40.32 16.86 8.13
CA LEU A 576 -39.91 18.26 8.22
C LEU A 576 -39.38 18.57 9.61
N TYR A 577 -38.15 19.07 9.67
CA TYR A 577 -37.52 19.52 10.91
C TYR A 577 -37.36 21.03 10.89
N ARG A 578 -37.80 21.69 11.95
CA ARG A 578 -37.41 23.06 12.24
C ARG A 578 -35.93 23.07 12.62
N LEU A 579 -35.16 23.94 11.96
CA LEU A 579 -33.79 24.23 12.35
C LEU A 579 -33.79 25.43 13.31
N ASN A 580 -32.97 25.32 14.36
CA ASN A 580 -32.83 26.35 15.40
C ASN A 580 -31.67 27.29 15.11
#